data_AF-A0A2Z6MP70-F1
#
_entry.id   AF-A0A2Z6MP70-F1
#
_cell.length_a   1.000
_cell.length_b   1.000
_cell.length_c   1.000
_cell.angle_alpha   90.00
_cell.angle_beta   90.00
_cell.angle_gamma   90.00
#
_symmetry.space_group_name_H-M   'P 1'
#
loop_
_entity.id
_entity.type
_entity.pdbx_description
1 polymer ?
#
loop_
_entity_poly.entity_id
_entity_poly.type
_entity_poly.pdbx_seq_one_letter_code
_entity_poly.pdbx_strand_id
1 'polypeptide(L)'
;MVDLEFKAKFLFSAGSIYKAPPLLVKTVLTSEESKGTMKSGRGIRLDEEGKCRLVGVATVDPIDDFIMNSFLGLPTECLAELNAVISLSSSS
;
A
#
# COMPACT_ATOMS: atom_id res chain seq x y z
N MET A 1 18.74 -3.66 -1.27
CA MET A 1 17.37 -3.73 -0.74
C MET A 1 16.86 -2.31 -0.64
N VAL A 2 15.62 -2.09 -1.05
CA VAL A 2 14.97 -0.79 -0.94
C VAL A 2 13.70 -0.97 -0.11
N ASP A 3 13.57 -0.14 0.92
CA ASP A 3 12.39 -0.07 1.76
C ASP A 3 11.83 1.36 1.73
N LEU A 4 10.51 1.47 1.64
CA LEU A 4 9.78 2.73 1.64
C LEU A 4 8.67 2.67 2.67
N GLU A 5 8.74 3.54 3.67
CA GLU A 5 7.62 3.76 4.59
C GLU A 5 6.46 4.40 3.84
N PHE A 6 5.39 3.63 3.63
CA PHE A 6 4.22 4.06 2.91
C PHE A 6 3.07 4.35 3.87
N LYS A 7 2.53 5.57 3.78
CA LYS A 7 1.34 6.00 4.51
C LYS A 7 0.44 6.78 3.59
N ALA A 8 -0.78 6.29 3.38
CA ALA A 8 -1.77 6.94 2.54
C ALA A 8 -3.14 7.02 3.21
N LYS A 9 -3.90 8.03 2.79
CA LYS A 9 -5.31 8.21 3.10
C LYS A 9 -6.11 8.01 1.82
N PHE A 10 -6.96 6.99 1.78
CA PHE A 10 -7.87 6.75 0.66
C PHE A 10 -9.22 7.35 0.99
N LEU A 11 -9.61 8.37 0.23
CA LEU A 11 -10.90 9.03 0.35
C LEU A 11 -11.88 8.34 -0.60
N PHE A 12 -13.07 7.99 -0.11
CA PHE A 12 -14.12 7.40 -0.93
C PHE A 12 -15.37 8.27 -0.91
N SER A 13 -15.95 8.47 -2.09
CA SER A 13 -17.24 9.13 -2.28
C SER A 13 -18.00 8.47 -3.43
N ALA A 14 -19.33 8.44 -3.33
CA ALA A 14 -20.21 7.96 -4.39
C ALA A 14 -21.33 8.98 -4.65
N GLY A 15 -21.40 9.45 -5.91
CA GLY A 15 -22.26 10.58 -6.27
C GLY A 15 -21.91 11.84 -5.47
N SER A 16 -22.89 12.71 -5.28
CA SER A 16 -22.75 13.94 -4.49
C SER A 16 -23.11 13.78 -3.01
N ILE A 17 -23.65 12.62 -2.60
CA ILE A 17 -24.33 12.45 -1.31
C ILE A 17 -23.52 11.57 -0.35
N TYR A 18 -22.82 10.55 -0.86
CA TYR A 18 -22.08 9.62 -0.01
C TYR A 18 -20.60 9.96 0.04
N LYS A 19 -20.07 10.08 1.26
CA LYS A 19 -18.64 10.29 1.53
C LYS A 19 -18.27 9.57 2.82
N ALA A 20 -17.48 8.51 2.69
CA ALA A 20 -17.00 7.74 3.84
C ALA A 20 -15.80 8.44 4.50
N PRO A 21 -15.53 8.18 5.80
CA PRO A 21 -14.25 8.50 6.42
C PRO A 21 -13.07 7.90 5.64
N PRO A 22 -11.88 8.52 5.69
CA PRO A 22 -10.72 8.01 4.97
C PRO A 22 -10.24 6.66 5.52
N LEU A 23 -9.90 5.74 4.61
CA LEU A 23 -9.16 4.53 4.97
C LEU A 23 -7.68 4.89 5.12
N LEU A 24 -7.09 4.47 6.23
CA LEU A 24 -5.66 4.64 6.48
C LEU A 24 -4.93 3.35 6.13
N VAL A 25 -3.99 3.45 5.20
CA VAL A 25 -3.08 2.35 4.86
C VAL A 25 -1.69 2.75 5.29
N LYS A 26 -1.07 1.89 6.10
CA LYS A 26 0.31 2.04 6.57
C LYS A 26 1.03 0.72 6.38
N THR A 27 2.15 0.72 5.67
CA THR A 27 2.99 -0.46 5.50
C THR A 27 4.39 -0.05 5.09
N VAL A 28 5.33 -0.98 5.11
CA VAL A 28 6.64 -0.83 4.48
C VAL A 28 6.56 -1.53 3.13
N LEU A 29 6.79 -0.78 2.05
CA LEU A 29 6.97 -1.35 0.73
C LEU A 29 8.43 -1.76 0.59
N THR A 30 8.68 -3.05 0.34
CA THR A 30 10.03 -3.60 0.24
C THR A 30 10.27 -4.26 -1.12
N SER A 31 11.52 -4.20 -1.59
CA SER A 31 11.95 -4.95 -2.79
C SER A 31 12.04 -6.47 -2.57
N GLU A 32 11.83 -6.93 -1.32
CA GLU A 32 11.86 -8.34 -0.92
C GLU A 32 10.44 -8.92 -0.81
N GLU A 33 10.30 -10.04 -0.08
CA GLU A 33 9.01 -10.64 0.21
C GLU A 33 8.29 -9.91 1.36
N SER A 34 6.98 -9.69 1.20
CA SER A 34 6.09 -9.20 2.25
C SER A 34 4.94 -10.19 2.45
N LYS A 35 4.73 -10.63 3.70
CA LYS A 35 3.74 -11.64 4.07
C LYS A 35 2.82 -11.11 5.16
N GLY A 36 1.51 -11.19 4.91
CA GLY A 36 0.46 -11.12 5.92
C GLY A 36 -0.12 -12.51 6.19
N THR A 37 -1.26 -12.52 6.86
CA THR A 37 -2.05 -13.69 7.24
C THR A 37 -2.74 -14.32 6.03
N MET A 38 -3.27 -13.49 5.12
CA MET A 38 -4.05 -13.92 3.95
C MET A 38 -3.40 -13.50 2.63
N LYS A 39 -2.67 -12.38 2.61
CA LYS A 39 -2.01 -11.85 1.41
C LYS A 39 -0.51 -11.92 1.53
N SER A 40 0.15 -12.04 0.39
CA SER A 40 1.61 -11.92 0.28
C SER A 40 1.99 -11.34 -1.07
N GLY A 41 3.18 -10.78 -1.15
CA GLY A 41 3.77 -10.28 -2.38
C GLY A 41 5.27 -10.48 -2.36
N ARG A 42 5.87 -10.56 -3.55
CA ARG A 42 7.33 -10.58 -3.71
C ARG A 42 7.75 -9.44 -4.63
N GLY A 43 8.58 -8.56 -4.10
CA GLY A 43 9.19 -7.46 -4.83
C GLY A 43 10.26 -7.93 -5.80
N ILE A 44 10.79 -6.97 -6.54
CA ILE A 44 11.93 -7.12 -7.44
C ILE A 44 12.98 -6.12 -6.97
N ARG A 45 14.18 -6.63 -6.67
CA ARG A 45 15.34 -5.82 -6.28
C ARG A 45 15.70 -4.82 -7.38
N LEU A 46 16.30 -3.71 -6.95
CA LEU A 46 16.84 -2.70 -7.84
C LEU A 46 17.81 -3.32 -8.84
N ASP A 47 17.57 -3.08 -10.13
CA ASP A 47 18.46 -3.48 -11.22
C ASP A 47 19.45 -2.38 -11.60
N GLU A 48 20.30 -2.66 -12.60
CA GLU A 48 21.31 -1.73 -13.10
C GLU A 48 20.71 -0.47 -13.76
N GLU A 49 19.47 -0.55 -14.24
CA GLU A 49 18.73 0.57 -14.82
C GLU A 49 17.97 1.38 -13.76
N GLY A 50 18.09 1.00 -12.48
CA GLY A 50 17.41 1.63 -11.36
C GLY A 50 15.93 1.25 -11.24
N LYS A 51 15.44 0.24 -11.95
CA LYS A 51 14.06 -0.24 -11.84
C LYS A 51 13.92 -1.20 -10.65
N CYS A 52 12.81 -1.10 -9.93
CA CYS A 52 12.44 -2.04 -8.89
C CYS A 52 10.92 -2.18 -8.76
N ARG A 53 10.49 -3.24 -8.08
CA ARG A 53 9.09 -3.41 -7.65
C ARG A 53 9.08 -3.57 -6.14
N LEU A 54 8.39 -2.67 -5.46
CA LEU A 54 8.21 -2.72 -4.01
C LEU A 54 6.82 -3.27 -3.70
N VAL A 55 6.74 -4.13 -2.69
CA VAL A 55 5.50 -4.74 -2.23
C VAL A 55 5.36 -4.58 -0.72
N GLY A 56 4.13 -4.41 -0.23
CA GLY A 56 3.87 -4.38 1.20
C GLY A 56 2.46 -4.85 1.50
N VAL A 57 2.30 -5.68 2.52
CA VAL A 57 1.00 -6.07 3.04
C VAL A 57 0.64 -5.12 4.19
N ALA A 58 -0.59 -4.60 4.18
CA ALA A 58 -1.12 -3.77 5.24
C ALA A 58 -2.44 -4.35 5.74
N THR A 59 -2.67 -4.30 7.05
CA THR A 59 -4.01 -4.46 7.62
C THR A 59 -4.73 -3.13 7.53
N VAL A 60 -5.95 -3.16 7.04
CA VAL A 60 -6.87 -2.00 6.97
C VAL A 60 -7.93 -2.21 8.04
N ASP A 61 -7.93 -1.33 9.04
CA ASP A 61 -8.88 -1.36 10.14
C ASP A 61 -10.25 -0.84 9.72
N PRO A 62 -11.34 -1.27 10.39
CA PRO A 62 -12.66 -0.67 10.22
C PRO A 62 -12.64 0.83 10.49
N ILE A 63 -13.50 1.55 9.79
CA ILE A 63 -13.74 2.98 9.97
C ILE A 63 -15.13 3.23 10.56
N ASP A 64 -15.45 4.48 10.88
CA ASP A 64 -16.78 4.87 11.35
C ASP A 64 -17.80 4.95 10.19
N ASP A 65 -17.95 3.84 9.46
CA ASP A 65 -18.89 3.69 8.35
C ASP A 65 -19.23 2.20 8.13
N PHE A 66 -20.44 1.80 8.53
CA PHE A 66 -20.89 0.41 8.45
C PHE A 66 -21.01 -0.10 7.00
N ILE A 67 -21.42 0.76 6.06
CA ILE A 67 -21.58 0.40 4.65
C ILE A 67 -20.21 0.10 4.07
N MET A 68 -19.23 0.99 4.29
CA MET A 68 -17.87 0.81 3.80
C MET A 68 -17.18 -0.39 4.45
N ASN A 69 -17.33 -0.56 5.76
CA ASN A 69 -16.77 -1.71 6.47
C ASN A 69 -17.31 -3.03 5.93
N SER A 70 -18.62 -3.11 5.68
CA SER A 70 -19.25 -4.32 5.14
C SER A 70 -18.86 -4.56 3.68
N PHE A 71 -18.82 -3.52 2.85
CA PHE A 71 -18.45 -3.61 1.43
C PHE A 71 -17.01 -4.10 1.23
N LEU A 72 -16.07 -3.61 2.04
CA LEU A 72 -14.66 -4.01 1.98
C LEU A 72 -14.30 -5.21 2.87
N GLY A 73 -15.22 -5.64 3.73
CA GLY A 73 -15.00 -6.72 4.70
C GLY A 73 -13.93 -6.38 5.74
N LEU A 74 -13.98 -5.18 6.31
CA LEU A 74 -12.98 -4.71 7.29
C LEU A 74 -13.17 -5.36 8.68
N PRO A 75 -12.09 -5.68 9.41
CA PRO A 75 -10.68 -5.54 9.02
C PRO A 75 -10.29 -6.52 7.92
N THR A 76 -9.44 -6.08 7.00
CA THR A 76 -8.91 -6.95 5.94
C THR A 76 -7.45 -6.61 5.61
N GLU A 77 -6.79 -7.49 4.87
CA GLU A 77 -5.45 -7.21 4.35
C GLU A 77 -5.53 -6.62 2.94
N CYS A 78 -4.68 -5.65 2.63
CA CYS A 78 -4.42 -5.18 1.28
C CYS A 78 -2.95 -5.41 0.91
N LEU A 79 -2.73 -5.80 -0.35
CA LEU A 79 -1.39 -5.83 -0.94
C LEU A 79 -1.19 -4.52 -1.69
N ALA A 80 -0.19 -3.76 -1.29
CA ALA A 80 0.27 -2.58 -2.00
C ALA A 80 1.45 -2.96 -2.89
N GLU A 81 1.42 -2.50 -4.14
CA GLU A 81 2.47 -2.74 -5.12
C GLU A 81 2.86 -1.42 -5.78
N LEU A 82 4.17 -1.19 -5.90
CA LEU A 82 4.73 0.01 -6.49
C LEU A 82 5.87 -0.38 -7.44
N ASN A 83 5.69 -0.11 -8.73
CA ASN A 83 6.80 -0.11 -9.68
C ASN A 83 7.48 1.26 -9.62
N ALA A 84 8.79 1.28 -9.44
CA ALA A 84 9.55 2.50 -9.28
C ALA A 84 10.84 2.48 -10.12
N VAL A 85 11.30 3.67 -10.48
CA VAL A 85 12.64 3.91 -11.02
C VAL A 85 13.34 4.84 -10.04
N ILE A 86 14.45 4.39 -9.47
CA ILE A 86 15.22 5.12 -8.46
C ILE A 86 16.50 5.63 -9.10
N SER A 87 16.60 6.96 -9.20
CA SER A 87 17.81 7.64 -9.67
C SER A 87 18.61 8.13 -8.47
N LEU A 88 19.86 7.69 -8.34
CA LEU A 88 20.80 8.23 -7.37
C LEU A 88 21.51 9.43 -8.00
N SER A 89 21.22 10.64 -7.51
CA SER A 89 22.05 11.81 -7.82
C SER A 89 23.30 11.76 -6.95
N SER A 90 24.49 11.74 -7.55
CA SER A 90 25.73 12.03 -6.85
C SER A 90 25.60 13.39 -6.16
N SER A 91 25.59 13.40 -4.83
CA SER A 91 25.83 14.62 -4.07
C SER A 91 27.32 14.95 -4.18
N SER A 92 27.65 15.91 -5.05
CA SER A 92 28.99 16.51 -5.17
C SER A 92 29.38 17.31 -3.92
#